data_AF-V8ANQ6-F1
#
_entry.id   AF-V8ANQ6-F1
#
_cell.length_a   1.000
_cell.length_b   1.000
_cell.length_c   1.000
_cell.angle_alpha   90.00
_cell.angle_beta   90.00
_cell.angle_gamma   90.00
#
_symmetry.space_group_name_H-M   'P 1'
#
loop_
_entity.id
_entity.type
_entity.pdbx_description
1 polymer ?
#
loop_
_entity_poly.entity_id
_entity_poly.type
_entity_poly.pdbx_seq_one_letter_code
_entity_poly.pdbx_strand_id
1 'polypeptide(L)'
;MKNVLLVFGSIIVIIIVTGLTWYNSSYKGPSYYVRVYGEDTHVNKKYIYSRGEGSTQYTYLLKGYDQRGESKELKLNTLDKIKENTYLEVFPNSKGEVISTVEHKRSEVPKNALENLE
;
A
#
# COMPACT_ATOMS: atom_id res chain seq x y z
N MET A 1 17.66 26.69 19.78
CA MET A 1 17.58 25.58 18.79
C MET A 1 16.21 24.87 18.75
N LYS A 2 15.11 25.50 19.22
CA LYS A 2 13.75 24.93 19.16
C LYS A 2 13.03 25.21 17.83
N ASN A 3 13.37 26.32 17.20
CA ASN A 3 12.61 26.84 16.06
C ASN A 3 13.06 26.24 14.72
N VAL A 4 14.27 25.67 14.64
CA VAL A 4 14.80 25.03 13.42
C VAL A 4 14.22 23.62 13.22
N LEU A 5 13.99 22.87 14.32
CA LEU A 5 13.35 21.55 14.25
C LEU A 5 11.89 21.63 13.78
N LEU A 6 11.16 22.67 14.19
CA LEU A 6 9.76 22.88 13.78
C LEU A 6 9.63 23.16 12.28
N VAL A 7 10.58 23.93 11.71
CA VAL A 7 10.60 24.27 10.28
C VAL A 7 10.94 23.04 9.43
N PHE A 8 11.92 22.22 9.85
CA PHE A 8 12.23 20.96 9.17
C PHE A 8 11.08 19.95 9.25
N GLY A 9 10.43 19.84 10.42
CA GLY A 9 9.24 19.00 10.59
C GLY A 9 8.08 19.42 9.69
N SER A 10 7.80 20.73 9.56
CA SER A 10 6.73 21.21 8.68
C SER A 10 7.02 20.99 7.20
N ILE A 11 8.28 21.08 6.78
CA ILE A 11 8.69 20.84 5.39
C ILE A 11 8.48 19.37 5.01
N ILE A 12 8.77 18.43 5.90
CA ILE A 12 8.51 16.99 5.68
C ILE A 12 7.01 16.72 5.55
N VAL A 13 6.19 17.30 6.43
CA VAL A 13 4.72 17.16 6.34
C VAL A 13 4.18 17.73 5.03
N ILE A 14 4.68 18.88 4.58
CA ILE A 14 4.28 19.48 3.31
C ILE A 14 4.69 18.60 2.11
N ILE A 15 5.86 17.96 2.13
CA ILE A 15 6.30 17.06 1.05
C ILE A 15 5.43 15.78 1.01
N ILE A 16 5.07 15.22 2.18
CA ILE A 16 4.17 14.06 2.26
C ILE A 16 2.77 14.43 1.73
N VAL A 17 2.23 15.57 2.16
CA VAL A 17 0.89 16.05 1.74
C VAL A 17 0.87 16.44 0.26
N THR A 18 1.93 17.07 -0.27
CA THR A 18 2.02 17.44 -1.69
C THR A 18 2.27 16.23 -2.60
N GLY A 19 3.05 15.23 -2.14
CA GLY A 19 3.21 13.96 -2.85
C GLY A 19 1.91 13.17 -2.96
N LEU A 20 1.13 13.11 -1.88
CA LEU A 20 -0.19 12.46 -1.87
C LEU A 20 -1.20 13.16 -2.77
N THR A 21 -1.21 14.50 -2.80
CA THR A 21 -2.17 15.29 -3.60
C THR A 21 -1.88 15.28 -5.10
N TRP A 22 -0.61 15.32 -5.52
CA TRP A 22 -0.25 15.20 -6.94
C TRP A 22 -0.59 13.82 -7.53
N TYR A 23 -0.44 12.76 -6.72
CA TYR A 23 -0.79 11.41 -7.13
C TYR A 23 -2.31 11.20 -7.21
N ASN A 24 -3.07 11.70 -6.23
CA ASN A 24 -4.55 11.70 -6.25
C ASN A 24 -5.13 12.44 -7.46
N SER A 25 -4.46 13.48 -7.98
CA SER A 25 -4.96 14.22 -9.14
C SER A 25 -4.86 13.44 -10.47
N SER A 26 -4.00 12.42 -10.56
CA SER A 26 -3.84 11.57 -11.75
C SER A 26 -4.53 10.21 -11.61
N TYR A 27 -4.76 9.75 -10.38
CA TYR A 27 -5.42 8.47 -10.10
C TYR A 27 -6.93 8.64 -9.91
N LYS A 28 -7.72 8.24 -10.92
CA LYS A 28 -9.20 8.32 -10.91
C LYS A 28 -9.90 7.01 -10.50
N GLY A 29 -9.15 6.01 -10.04
CA GLY A 29 -9.68 4.69 -9.70
C GLY A 29 -10.08 4.54 -8.23
N PRO A 30 -10.92 3.54 -7.89
CA PRO A 30 -11.20 3.19 -6.49
C PRO A 30 -9.95 2.63 -5.81
N SER A 31 -9.74 2.99 -4.55
CA SER A 31 -8.76 2.35 -3.66
C SER A 31 -9.39 1.19 -2.89
N TYR A 32 -8.55 0.27 -2.42
CA TYR A 32 -8.96 -0.93 -1.70
C TYR A 32 -8.09 -1.14 -0.47
N TYR A 33 -8.66 -1.66 0.60
CA TYR A 33 -7.95 -2.04 1.82
C TYR A 33 -7.64 -3.53 1.79
N VAL A 34 -6.41 -3.90 2.09
CA VAL A 34 -5.93 -5.28 2.18
C VAL A 34 -5.25 -5.52 3.51
N ARG A 35 -5.19 -6.78 3.92
CA ARG A 35 -4.37 -7.26 5.03
C ARG A 35 -3.41 -8.32 4.50
N VAL A 36 -2.14 -8.22 4.85
CA VAL A 36 -1.16 -9.26 4.52
C VAL A 36 -1.21 -10.32 5.62
N TYR A 37 -1.90 -11.44 5.36
CA TYR A 37 -1.91 -12.61 6.24
C TYR A 37 -0.64 -13.41 6.00
N GLY A 38 0.24 -13.56 6.99
CA GLY A 38 1.59 -14.11 6.82
C GLY A 38 1.75 -15.32 5.88
N GLU A 39 1.60 -16.52 6.43
CA GLU A 39 1.77 -17.78 5.68
C GLU A 39 0.61 -18.06 4.69
N ASP A 40 -0.55 -17.43 4.91
CA ASP A 40 -1.77 -17.65 4.12
C ASP A 40 -1.88 -16.76 2.87
N THR A 41 -1.10 -15.68 2.78
CA THR A 41 -1.05 -14.89 1.55
C THR A 41 -0.23 -15.67 0.52
N HIS A 42 -0.81 -15.91 -0.66
CA HIS A 42 -0.08 -16.51 -1.76
C HIS A 42 1.04 -15.56 -2.20
N VAL A 43 2.26 -15.80 -1.70
CA VAL A 43 3.45 -15.03 -2.04
C VAL A 43 4.31 -15.82 -3.02
N ASN A 44 4.38 -15.36 -4.27
CA ASN A 44 5.38 -15.85 -5.21
C ASN A 44 6.67 -15.05 -5.02
N LYS A 45 7.81 -15.74 -4.93
CA LYS A 45 9.14 -15.13 -4.82
C LYS A 45 9.90 -15.38 -6.11
N LYS A 46 10.39 -14.31 -6.73
CA LYS A 46 11.19 -14.38 -7.95
C LYS A 46 12.45 -13.56 -7.78
N TYR A 47 13.61 -14.15 -8.07
CA TYR A 47 14.84 -13.39 -8.18
C TYR A 47 14.84 -12.61 -9.50
N ILE A 48 15.10 -11.32 -9.44
CA ILE A 48 15.16 -10.42 -10.59
C ILE A 48 16.50 -9.69 -10.60
N TYR A 49 17.06 -9.49 -11.80
CA TYR A 49 18.18 -8.58 -12.00
C TYR A 49 17.63 -7.26 -12.52
N SER A 50 17.86 -6.17 -11.80
CA SER A 50 17.44 -4.82 -12.20
C SER A 50 18.60 -3.86 -11.96
N ARG A 51 18.93 -3.05 -12.97
CA ARG A 51 20.01 -2.04 -12.91
C ARG A 51 21.37 -2.58 -12.44
N GLY A 52 21.69 -3.82 -12.78
CA GLY A 52 22.98 -4.45 -12.45
C GLY A 52 23.05 -5.07 -11.05
N GLU A 53 21.99 -4.92 -10.23
CA GLU A 53 21.89 -5.54 -8.92
C GLU A 53 20.82 -6.64 -8.93
N GLY A 54 21.08 -7.70 -8.17
CA GLY A 54 20.12 -8.77 -7.95
C GLY A 54 19.20 -8.46 -6.78
N SER A 55 17.91 -8.70 -6.92
CA SER A 55 16.93 -8.48 -5.87
C SER A 55 15.87 -9.59 -5.87
N THR A 56 15.32 -9.92 -4.70
CA THR A 56 14.15 -10.78 -4.61
C THR A 56 12.89 -9.94 -4.73
N GLN A 57 12.10 -10.19 -5.76
CA GLN A 57 10.76 -9.63 -5.89
C GLN A 57 9.76 -10.56 -5.20
N TYR A 58 8.92 -9.96 -4.35
CA TYR A 58 7.77 -10.58 -3.73
C TYR A 58 6.51 -10.17 -4.50
N THR A 59 5.70 -11.15 -4.88
CA THR A 59 4.40 -10.94 -5.53
C THR A 59 3.32 -11.47 -4.59
N TYR A 60 2.48 -10.58 -4.10
CA TYR A 60 1.34 -10.89 -3.25
C TYR A 60 0.06 -10.87 -4.10
N LEU A 61 -0.69 -11.97 -4.06
CA LEU A 61 -2.07 -11.99 -4.54
C LEU A 61 -2.99 -11.75 -3.35
N LEU A 62 -3.68 -10.62 -3.35
CA LEU A 62 -4.43 -10.09 -2.22
C LEU A 62 -5.89 -9.89 -2.62
N LYS A 63 -6.81 -10.32 -1.76
CA LYS A 63 -8.21 -9.91 -1.85
C LYS A 63 -8.40 -8.67 -0.98
N GLY A 64 -8.73 -7.55 -1.60
CA GLY A 64 -8.98 -6.27 -0.92
C GLY A 64 -10.44 -5.86 -0.99
N TYR A 65 -10.81 -4.91 -0.13
CA TYR A 65 -12.18 -4.41 0.00
C TYR A 65 -12.17 -2.89 -0.03
N ASP A 66 -13.06 -2.30 -0.81
CA ASP A 66 -13.21 -0.84 -0.80
C ASP A 66 -13.91 -0.37 0.50
N GLN A 67 -14.06 0.94 0.65
CA GLN A 67 -14.76 1.56 1.78
C GLN A 67 -16.22 1.09 1.97
N ARG A 68 -16.85 0.50 0.95
CA ARG A 68 -18.21 -0.05 0.98
C ARG A 68 -18.22 -1.55 1.31
N GLY A 69 -17.07 -2.21 1.33
CA GLY A 69 -16.94 -3.65 1.50
C GLY A 69 -17.01 -4.44 0.19
N GLU A 70 -16.90 -3.78 -0.97
CA GLU A 70 -16.85 -4.47 -2.26
C GLU A 70 -15.45 -5.05 -2.52
N SER A 71 -15.39 -6.35 -2.81
CA SER A 71 -14.12 -7.06 -2.94
C SER A 71 -13.47 -6.92 -4.32
N LYS A 72 -12.13 -6.95 -4.36
CA LYS A 72 -11.34 -7.02 -5.60
C LYS A 72 -10.06 -7.84 -5.39
N GLU A 73 -9.73 -8.66 -6.40
CA GLU A 73 -8.43 -9.35 -6.47
C GLU A 73 -7.35 -8.38 -6.98
N LEU A 74 -6.23 -8.35 -6.26
CA LEU A 74 -5.17 -7.36 -6.40
C LEU A 74 -3.81 -8.04 -6.45
N LYS A 75 -2.94 -7.58 -7.33
CA LYS A 75 -1.57 -8.08 -7.44
C LYS A 75 -0.60 -7.00 -7.01
N LEU A 76 0.10 -7.22 -5.89
CA LEU A 76 1.11 -6.31 -5.36
C LEU A 76 2.51 -6.90 -5.55
N ASN A 77 3.34 -6.20 -6.32
CA ASN A 77 4.75 -6.54 -6.49
C ASN A 77 5.62 -5.56 -5.67
N THR A 78 6.52 -6.08 -4.85
CA THR A 78 7.43 -5.28 -4.03
C THR A 78 8.80 -5.96 -3.92
N LEU A 79 9.84 -5.18 -3.64
CA LEU A 79 11.19 -5.70 -3.37
C LEU A 79 11.39 -6.00 -1.88
N ASP A 80 10.58 -5.37 -1.01
CA ASP A 80 10.63 -5.55 0.43
C ASP A 80 9.54 -6.51 0.89
N LYS A 81 9.90 -7.44 1.77
CA LYS A 81 8.92 -8.33 2.41
C LYS A 81 8.03 -7.48 3.34
N ILE A 82 6.72 -7.50 3.08
CA ILE A 82 5.74 -6.83 3.92
C ILE A 82 5.55 -7.65 5.20
N LYS A 83 5.48 -6.97 6.35
CA LYS A 83 5.24 -7.60 7.64
C LYS A 83 3.83 -8.18 7.69
N GLU A 84 3.70 -9.30 8.39
CA GLU A 84 2.41 -9.94 8.61
C GLU A 84 1.49 -9.04 9.43
N ASN A 85 0.19 -9.11 9.15
CA ASN A 85 -0.86 -8.31 9.76
C ASN A 85 -0.74 -6.79 9.49
N THR A 86 0.02 -6.40 8.47
CA THR A 86 0.02 -5.02 7.98
C THR A 86 -1.27 -4.76 7.18
N TYR A 87 -1.92 -3.65 7.48
CA TYR A 87 -3.06 -3.12 6.73
C TYR A 87 -2.56 -2.08 5.72
N LEU A 88 -2.95 -2.24 4.46
CA LEU A 88 -2.56 -1.32 3.38
C LEU A 88 -3.81 -0.81 2.68
N GLU A 89 -3.86 0.48 2.38
CA GLU A 89 -4.68 1.02 1.30
C GLU A 89 -3.87 0.93 0.01
N VAL A 90 -4.45 0.32 -1.02
CA VAL A 90 -3.79 0.07 -2.29
C VAL A 90 -4.56 0.71 -3.43
N PHE A 91 -3.79 1.21 -4.39
CA PHE A 91 -4.30 1.91 -5.56
C PHE A 91 -3.93 1.06 -6.79
N PRO A 92 -4.86 0.27 -7.35
CA PRO A 92 -4.59 -0.56 -8.52
C PRO A 92 -4.78 0.15 -9.86
N ASN A 93 -4.04 -0.23 -10.90
CA ASN A 93 -4.42 0.15 -12.27
C ASN A 93 -5.72 -0.57 -12.71
N SER A 94 -6.18 -0.31 -13.94
CA SER A 94 -7.38 -0.94 -14.51
C SER A 94 -7.29 -2.47 -14.62
N LYS A 95 -6.08 -3.05 -14.56
CA LYS A 95 -5.82 -4.51 -14.60
C LYS A 95 -5.74 -5.15 -13.21
N GLY A 96 -5.89 -4.38 -12.13
CA GLY A 96 -5.78 -4.88 -10.76
C GLY A 96 -4.34 -4.99 -10.23
N GLU A 97 -3.35 -4.47 -10.97
CA GLU A 97 -1.97 -4.39 -10.47
C GLU A 97 -1.81 -3.17 -9.59
N VAL A 98 -1.35 -3.37 -8.36
CA VAL A 98 -1.14 -2.29 -7.40
C VAL A 98 0.02 -1.41 -7.86
N ILE A 99 -0.27 -0.13 -8.04
CA ILE A 99 0.71 0.88 -8.46
C ILE A 99 1.25 1.72 -7.29
N SER A 100 0.52 1.77 -6.17
CA SER A 100 0.99 2.37 -4.92
C SER A 100 0.23 1.81 -3.72
N THR A 101 0.83 2.00 -2.55
CA THR A 101 0.33 1.53 -1.26
C THR A 101 0.54 2.59 -0.18
N VAL A 102 -0.40 2.71 0.75
CA VAL A 102 -0.27 3.49 1.98
C VAL A 102 -0.53 2.56 3.16
N GLU A 103 0.36 2.53 4.13
CA GLU A 103 0.18 1.73 5.34
C GLU A 103 -0.75 2.44 6.33
N HIS A 104 -1.68 1.68 6.90
CA HIS A 104 -2.64 2.16 7.88
C HIS A 104 -2.59 1.37 9.17
N LYS A 105 -2.96 2.02 10.27
CA LYS A 105 -3.33 1.29 11.49
C LYS A 105 -4.69 0.61 11.26
N ARG A 106 -4.92 -0.52 11.93
CA ARG A 106 -6.24 -1.20 11.94
C ARG A 106 -7.40 -0.23 12.21
N SER A 107 -7.21 0.72 13.13
CA SER A 107 -8.23 1.71 13.51
C SER A 107 -8.55 2.74 12.43
N GLU A 108 -7.70 2.88 11.42
CA GLU A 108 -7.86 3.81 10.30
C GLU A 108 -8.53 3.14 9.09
N VAL A 109 -8.69 1.81 9.11
CA VAL A 109 -9.38 1.06 8.06
C VAL A 109 -10.89 1.28 8.21
N PRO A 110 -11.62 1.61 7.11
CA PRO A 110 -13.07 1.73 7.14
C PRO A 110 -13.74 0.48 7.69
N LYS A 111 -14.74 0.66 8.56
CA LYS A 111 -15.39 -0.43 9.29
C LYS A 111 -15.87 -1.57 8.38
N ASN A 112 -16.54 -1.23 7.27
CA ASN A 112 -17.05 -2.22 6.33
C ASN A 112 -15.94 -3.04 5.64
N ALA A 113 -14.82 -2.39 5.32
CA ALA A 113 -13.66 -3.09 4.76
C ALA A 113 -13.00 -3.97 5.83
N LEU A 114 -12.85 -3.45 7.05
CA LEU A 114 -12.24 -4.14 8.17
C LEU A 114 -13.02 -5.41 8.56
N GLU A 115 -14.35 -5.36 8.58
CA GLU A 115 -15.21 -6.53 8.85
C GLU A 115 -15.03 -7.67 7.84
N ASN A 116 -14.61 -7.37 6.60
CA ASN A 116 -14.32 -8.38 5.60
C ASN A 116 -12.85 -8.88 5.65
N LEU A 117 -11.97 -8.13 6.31
CA LEU A 117 -10.55 -8.44 6.48
C LEU A 117 -10.27 -9.20 7.78
N GLU A 118 -11.28 -9.53 8.58
CA GLU A 118 -11.12 -10.19 9.88
C GLU A 118 -12.09 -11.34 10.10
#